data_AF-A0A2K3KR64-F1
#
_entry.id   AF-A0A2K3KR64-F1
#
_cell.length_a   1.000
_cell.length_b   1.000
_cell.length_c   1.000
_cell.angle_alpha   90.00
_cell.angle_beta   90.00
_cell.angle_gamma   90.00
#
_symmetry.space_group_name_H-M   'P 1'
#
loop_
_entity.id
_entity.type
_entity.pdbx_description
1 polymer ?
#
loop_
_entity_poly.entity_id
_entity_poly.type
_entity_poly.pdbx_seq_one_letter_code
_entity_poly.pdbx_strand_id
1 'polypeptide(L)'
;MERQESSTEIFEKFTWKIENFSRLNADKICSEPFILCGYPWRIRLHPKGNKNKDVVDHLSIYLEAMQTANMSEGWRRDVKFKLIVFNQIDTNGTITQ
;
A
#
# COMPACT_ATOMS: atom_id res chain seq x y z
N MET A 1 35.63 -18.62 -7.63
CA MET A 1 35.12 -18.05 -6.37
C MET A 1 34.31 -16.82 -6.75
N GLU A 2 33.04 -17.04 -7.08
CA GLU A 2 32.13 -15.96 -7.45
C GLU A 2 31.69 -15.23 -6.19
N ARG A 3 31.92 -13.92 -6.16
CA ARG A 3 31.43 -13.05 -5.07
C ARG A 3 29.91 -12.99 -5.20
N GLN A 4 29.22 -13.66 -4.28
CA GLN A 4 27.80 -13.43 -4.04
C GLN A 4 27.68 -12.03 -3.42
N GLU A 5 27.40 -11.03 -4.26
CA GLU A 5 26.89 -9.75 -3.77
C GLU A 5 25.43 -9.99 -3.32
N SER A 6 25.20 -10.10 -2.01
CA SER A 6 23.84 -9.96 -1.49
C SER A 6 23.47 -8.49 -1.64
N SER A 7 22.76 -8.14 -2.72
CA SER A 7 22.15 -6.82 -2.82
C SER A 7 21.06 -6.73 -1.77
N THR A 8 21.29 -5.93 -0.73
CA THR A 8 20.23 -5.58 0.22
C THR A 8 19.16 -4.82 -0.55
N GLU A 9 17.98 -5.41 -0.70
CA GLU A 9 16.85 -4.71 -1.32
C GLU A 9 16.45 -3.51 -0.45
N ILE A 10 16.69 -2.30 -0.96
CA ILE A 10 16.29 -1.06 -0.30
C ILE A 10 14.86 -0.75 -0.71
N PHE A 11 13.95 -0.72 0.27
CA PHE A 11 12.56 -0.29 0.09
C PHE A 11 12.40 1.12 0.62
N GLU A 12 11.96 2.06 -0.21
CA GLU A 12 11.41 3.32 0.29
C GLU A 12 10.07 3.04 0.99
N LYS A 13 9.80 3.77 2.08
CA LYS A 13 8.64 3.50 2.95
C LYS A 13 7.74 4.73 3.04
N PHE A 14 6.45 4.50 2.85
CA PHE A 14 5.39 5.41 3.23
C PHE A 14 4.53 4.77 4.32
N THR A 15 4.04 5.56 5.28
CA THR A 15 3.14 5.09 6.34
C THR A 15 1.90 5.97 6.39
N TRP A 16 0.74 5.34 6.32
CA TRP A 16 -0.54 6.01 6.45
C TRP A 16 -1.17 5.67 7.80
N LYS A 17 -1.31 6.67 8.67
CA LYS A 17 -2.06 6.53 9.92
C LYS A 17 -3.53 6.85 9.68
N ILE A 18 -4.41 5.94 10.07
CA ILE A 18 -5.86 6.11 9.97
C ILE A 18 -6.40 6.34 11.37
N GLU A 19 -6.89 7.55 11.62
CA GLU A 19 -7.49 7.90 12.91
C GLU A 19 -8.93 7.39 12.98
N ASN A 20 -9.37 7.04 14.19
CA ASN A 20 -10.74 6.60 14.47
C ASN A 20 -11.25 5.45 13.57
N PHE A 21 -10.37 4.49 13.23
CA PHE A 21 -10.66 3.40 12.28
C PHE A 21 -11.99 2.68 12.57
N SER A 22 -12.29 2.38 13.85
CA SER A 22 -13.53 1.68 14.26
C SER A 22 -14.81 2.47 14.00
N ARG A 23 -14.72 3.80 13.80
CA ARG A 23 -15.85 4.68 13.49
C ARG A 23 -16.02 4.94 11.99
N LEU A 24 -15.17 4.38 11.15
CA LEU A 24 -15.29 4.56 9.70
C LEU A 24 -16.56 3.89 9.17
N ASN A 25 -17.45 4.72 8.61
CA ASN A 25 -18.67 4.28 7.94
C ASN A 25 -18.60 4.50 6.42
N ALA A 26 -17.45 4.20 5.83
CA ALA A 26 -17.20 4.33 4.40
C ALA A 26 -16.85 2.97 3.79
N ASP A 27 -17.36 2.69 2.59
CA ASP A 27 -17.02 1.46 1.84
C ASP A 27 -15.54 1.44 1.42
N LYS A 28 -14.93 2.62 1.22
CA LYS A 28 -13.52 2.79 0.92
C LYS A 28 -13.00 4.15 1.39
N ILE A 29 -11.71 4.21 1.71
CA ILE A 29 -10.96 5.43 1.97
C ILE A 29 -9.61 5.38 1.22
N CYS A 30 -9.05 6.54 0.90
CA CYS A 30 -7.74 6.64 0.26
C CYS A 30 -6.80 7.48 1.13
N SER A 31 -5.50 7.17 1.10
CA SER A 31 -4.47 8.09 1.58
C SER A 31 -4.41 9.32 0.68
N GLU A 32 -3.76 10.38 1.18
CA GLU A 32 -3.21 11.40 0.30
C GLU A 32 -2.20 10.77 -0.68
N PRO A 33 -2.05 11.34 -1.90
CA PRO A 33 -1.02 10.94 -2.82
C PRO A 33 0.38 11.10 -2.22
N PHE A 34 1.29 10.18 -2.52
CA PHE A 34 2.69 10.23 -2.09
C PHE A 34 3.61 9.77 -3.22
N ILE A 35 4.88 10.18 -3.16
CA ILE A 35 5.89 9.81 -4.16
C ILE A 35 6.82 8.76 -3.55
N LEU A 36 6.99 7.62 -4.22
CA LEU A 36 8.04 6.63 -3.95
C LEU A 36 8.71 6.22 -5.26
N CYS A 37 10.03 6.08 -5.23
CA CYS A 37 10.85 5.76 -6.40
C CYS A 37 10.61 6.69 -7.60
N GLY A 38 10.24 7.95 -7.34
CA GLY A 38 9.92 8.96 -8.36
C GLY A 38 8.54 8.84 -9.01
N TYR A 39 7.66 7.96 -8.52
CA TYR A 39 6.30 7.77 -9.06
C TYR A 39 5.24 8.10 -8.02
N PRO A 40 4.09 8.66 -8.43
CA PRO A 40 2.97 8.96 -7.55
C PRO A 40 2.10 7.73 -7.31
N TRP A 41 1.88 7.47 -6.03
CA TRP A 41 1.10 6.36 -5.52
C TRP A 41 0.05 6.87 -4.53
N ARG A 42 -0.94 6.03 -4.24
CA ARG A 42 -1.79 6.15 -3.06
C ARG A 42 -2.13 4.78 -2.51
N ILE A 43 -2.50 4.71 -1.24
CA ILE A 43 -3.09 3.51 -0.65
C ILE A 43 -4.61 3.64 -0.71
N ARG A 44 -5.30 2.64 -1.26
CA ARG A 44 -6.76 2.49 -1.17
C ARG A 44 -7.08 1.38 -0.17
N LEU A 45 -7.97 1.67 0.78
CA LEU A 45 -8.38 0.73 1.81
C LEU A 45 -9.90 0.57 1.83
N HIS A 46 -10.35 -0.67 1.94
CA HIS A 46 -11.74 -1.04 2.17
C HIS A 46 -11.85 -1.66 3.57
N PRO A 47 -12.43 -0.95 4.57
CA PRO A 47 -12.42 -1.39 5.97
C PRO A 47 -13.13 -2.73 6.21
N LYS A 48 -14.14 -3.06 5.39
CA LYS A 48 -15.00 -4.25 5.51
C LYS A 48 -14.98 -5.13 4.25
N GLY A 49 -13.93 -5.01 3.45
CA GLY A 49 -13.75 -5.81 2.24
C GLY A 49 -14.17 -5.09 0.97
N ASN A 50 -13.61 -5.54 -0.15
CA ASN A 50 -13.94 -5.02 -1.47
C ASN A 50 -15.16 -5.76 -2.04
N LYS A 51 -16.35 -5.18 -1.84
CA LYS A 51 -17.63 -5.71 -2.33
C LYS A 51 -17.64 -5.95 -3.85
N ASN A 52 -16.92 -5.14 -4.63
CA ASN A 52 -16.84 -5.32 -6.09
C ASN A 52 -16.02 -6.55 -6.51
N LYS A 53 -15.37 -7.21 -5.55
CA LYS A 53 -14.64 -8.47 -5.72
C LYS A 53 -15.22 -9.58 -4.84
N ASP A 54 -16.45 -9.41 -4.36
CA ASP A 54 -17.14 -10.34 -3.46
C ASP A 54 -16.35 -10.65 -2.18
N VAL A 55 -15.50 -9.72 -1.73
CA VAL A 55 -14.75 -9.82 -0.47
C VAL A 55 -15.52 -9.08 0.62
N VAL A 56 -15.87 -9.80 1.68
CA VAL A 56 -16.56 -9.29 2.88
C VAL A 56 -15.79 -9.68 4.14
N ASP A 57 -16.00 -8.96 5.24
CA ASP A 57 -15.44 -9.25 6.58
C ASP A 57 -13.91 -9.36 6.67
N HIS A 58 -13.20 -8.84 5.66
CA HIS A 58 -11.75 -8.74 5.63
C HIS A 58 -11.30 -7.30 5.36
N LEU A 59 -10.18 -6.90 5.95
CA LEU A 59 -9.52 -5.65 5.57
C LEU A 59 -8.88 -5.82 4.18
N SER A 60 -9.31 -5.05 3.19
CA SER A 60 -8.67 -5.06 1.86
C SER A 60 -7.84 -3.79 1.67
N ILE A 61 -6.57 -3.95 1.30
CA ILE A 61 -5.60 -2.87 1.10
C ILE A 61 -5.00 -3.01 -0.29
N TYR A 62 -4.91 -1.91 -1.02
CA TYR A 62 -4.36 -1.85 -2.37
C TYR A 62 -3.36 -0.70 -2.49
N LEU A 63 -2.25 -0.94 -3.18
CA LEU A 63 -1.38 0.13 -3.68
C LEU A 63 -1.88 0.54 -5.07
N GLU A 64 -2.08 1.83 -5.29
CA GLU A 64 -2.60 2.35 -6.55
C GLU A 64 -1.62 3.31 -7.20
N ALA A 65 -1.33 3.04 -8.47
CA ALA A 65 -0.65 3.96 -9.37
C ALA A 65 -1.55 5.17 -9.68
N MET A 66 -1.02 6.39 -9.61
CA MET A 66 -1.75 7.61 -9.96
C MET A 66 -1.29 8.16 -11.31
N GLN A 67 -2.24 8.52 -12.18
CA GLN A 67 -1.92 9.24 -13.41
C GLN A 67 -1.81 10.73 -13.12
N THR A 68 -0.71 11.36 -13.55
CA THR A 68 -0.54 12.82 -13.55
C THR A 68 -0.59 13.34 -14.99
N ALA A 69 -0.82 14.64 -15.16
CA ALA A 69 -0.87 15.28 -16.47
C ALA A 69 0.42 15.10 -17.30
N ASN A 70 1.54 14.81 -16.64
CA ASN A 70 2.84 14.65 -17.28
C ASN A 70 3.12 13.19 -17.71
N MET A 71 2.22 12.25 -17.43
CA MET A 71 2.38 10.84 -17.79
C MET A 71 1.67 10.51 -19.09
N SER A 72 2.28 9.66 -19.92
CA SER A 72 1.63 9.16 -21.13
C SER A 72 0.37 8.36 -20.78
N GLU A 73 -0.62 8.40 -21.67
CA GLU A 73 -1.78 7.53 -21.57
C GLU A 73 -1.32 6.06 -21.54
N GLY A 74 -1.91 5.26 -20.65
CA GLY A 74 -1.58 3.84 -20.51
C GLY A 74 -0.23 3.54 -19.85
N TRP A 75 0.37 4.49 -19.11
CA TRP A 75 1.63 4.21 -18.41
C TRP A 75 1.52 3.00 -17.47
N ARG A 76 2.59 2.20 -17.42
CA ARG A 76 2.72 1.03 -16.54
C ARG A 76 4.11 0.99 -15.91
N ARG A 77 4.21 0.45 -14.71
CA ARG A 77 5.48 0.13 -14.05
C ARG A 77 5.41 -1.21 -13.38
N ASP A 78 6.50 -1.96 -13.47
CA ASP A 78 6.70 -3.16 -12.66
C ASP A 78 7.34 -2.73 -11.34
N VAL A 79 6.73 -3.18 -10.23
CA VAL A 79 7.13 -2.79 -8.88
C VAL A 79 7.17 -4.01 -7.98
N LYS A 80 8.18 -4.04 -7.10
CA LYS A 80 8.21 -4.92 -5.93
C LYS A 80 7.83 -4.07 -4.73
N PHE A 81 6.78 -4.45 -4.03
CA PHE A 81 6.31 -3.72 -2.85
C PHE A 81 5.91 -4.70 -1.76
N LYS A 82 5.80 -4.16 -0.53
CA LYS A 82 5.28 -4.86 0.63
C LYS A 82 4.16 -4.03 1.24
N LEU A 83 3.07 -4.67 1.63
CA LEU A 83 2.00 -4.05 2.41
C LEU A 83 2.11 -4.50 3.86
N ILE A 84 2.12 -3.54 4.77
CA ILE A 84 2.35 -3.80 6.20
C ILE A 84 1.21 -3.21 7.02
N VAL A 85 0.58 -4.05 7.84
CA VAL A 85 -0.35 -3.61 8.89
C VAL A 85 0.39 -3.64 10.22
N PHE A 86 0.73 -2.46 10.71
CA PHE A 86 1.54 -2.30 11.92
C PHE A 86 0.72 -2.58 13.18
N ASN A 87 1.18 -3.53 13.99
CA ASN A 87 0.64 -3.73 15.33
C ASN A 87 1.28 -2.69 16.27
N GLN A 88 0.46 -1.76 16.75
CA GLN A 88 0.90 -0.63 17.58
C GLN A 88 1.26 -1.03 19.02
N ILE A 89 0.91 -2.24 19.45
CA ILE A 89 1.12 -2.74 20.83
C ILE A 89 2.33 -3.67 20.87
N ASP A 90 2.42 -4.59 19.92
CA ASP A 90 3.51 -5.56 19.80
C ASP A 90 3.99 -5.62 18.35
N THR A 91 5.20 -5.13 18.09
CA THR A 91 5.76 -5.08 16.75
C THR A 91 5.98 -6.46 16.15
N ASN A 92 6.15 -7.51 16.96
CA ASN A 92 6.28 -8.89 16.48
C ASN A 92 4.99 -9.42 15.84
N GLY A 93 3.84 -8.84 16.20
CA GLY A 93 2.54 -9.15 15.60
C GLY A 93 2.23 -8.36 14.31
N THR A 94 3.20 -7.66 13.73
CA THR A 94 3.02 -6.90 12.49
C THR A 94 2.87 -7.85 11.29
N ILE A 95 1.77 -7.70 10.54
CA ILE A 95 1.50 -8.50 9.35
C ILE A 95 2.13 -7.83 8.13
N THR A 96 2.87 -8.59 7.32
CA THR A 96 3.47 -8.13 6.05
C THR A 96 3.04 -9.07 4.92
N GLN A 97 2.59 -8.52 3.80
CA GLN A 97 2.42 -9.23 2.52
C GLN A 97 3.31 -8.64 1.44
#